data_AF-A0A971G0P0-F1
#
_entry.id   AF-A0A971G0P0-F1
#
_cell.length_a   1.000
_cell.length_b   1.000
_cell.length_c   1.000
_cell.angle_alpha   90.00
_cell.angle_beta   90.00
_cell.angle_gamma   90.00
#
_symmetry.space_group_name_H-M   'P 1'
#
loop_
_entity.id
_entity.type
_entity.pdbx_description
1 polymer ?
#
loop_
_entity_poly.entity_id
_entity_poly.type
_entity_poly.pdbx_seq_one_letter_code
_entity_poly.pdbx_strand_id
1 'polypeptide(L)'
;MEDAFDSYCGLSCAQCSFKEPHHCGGCIATKGRPFHGSCEVAQCAAKRGKRFCGECESFPCEVLVRYSNDKVHGDDGARIENCKAIKTAMVKEARKDLQPIGYCGHHCDYCFLGEWCGGCRSEYNCCSYATLFESGSCPNVSCAKERGLDACYACRDLASCPKGYYERENSNEYIAKATALFIHKHGEAPYTAALQHAIASGLNYPRDFDRTGSVESALVLLESFLEIGRG
;
A
#
# COMPACT_ATOMS: atom_id res chain seq x y z
N MET A 1 0.59 -1.90 -16.68
CA MET A 1 1.24 -3.02 -15.96
C MET A 1 0.84 -4.30 -16.65
N GLU A 2 1.66 -4.82 -17.58
CA GLU A 2 1.46 -6.16 -18.14
C GLU A 2 1.38 -7.18 -16.99
N ASP A 3 0.54 -8.19 -17.15
CA ASP A 3 0.08 -9.08 -16.08
C ASP A 3 1.25 -9.70 -15.31
N ALA A 4 1.60 -9.12 -14.16
CA ALA A 4 2.68 -9.57 -13.27
C ALA A 4 2.47 -11.01 -12.72
N PHE A 5 1.33 -11.62 -13.04
CA PHE A 5 0.91 -12.96 -12.67
C PHE A 5 -0.02 -13.53 -13.75
N ASP A 6 0.09 -14.82 -14.03
CA ASP A 6 -0.76 -15.54 -15.00
C ASP A 6 -1.64 -16.61 -14.32
N SER A 7 -1.70 -16.60 -12.98
CA SER A 7 -2.55 -17.46 -12.17
C SER A 7 -3.06 -16.76 -10.91
N TYR A 8 -4.12 -17.30 -10.33
CA TYR A 8 -4.70 -16.78 -9.08
C TYR A 8 -3.85 -17.08 -7.85
N CYS A 9 -3.07 -18.16 -7.84
CA CYS A 9 -2.39 -18.64 -6.64
C CYS A 9 -0.93 -18.20 -6.53
N GLY A 10 -0.41 -17.47 -7.52
CA GLY A 10 0.99 -17.01 -7.56
C GLY A 10 1.96 -17.98 -8.25
N LEU A 11 1.55 -19.20 -8.60
CA LEU A 11 2.36 -20.05 -9.49
C LEU A 11 2.30 -19.52 -10.93
N SER A 12 3.28 -19.87 -11.75
CA SER A 12 3.28 -19.49 -13.16
C SER A 12 2.67 -20.59 -14.04
N CYS A 13 1.62 -20.25 -14.80
CA CYS A 13 1.09 -21.11 -15.86
C CYS A 13 2.10 -21.29 -17.00
N ALA A 14 2.96 -20.31 -17.26
CA ALA A 14 4.07 -20.44 -18.21
C ALA A 14 5.07 -21.54 -17.81
N GLN A 15 5.20 -21.82 -16.50
CA GLN A 15 6.08 -22.87 -15.97
C GLN A 15 5.32 -24.15 -15.57
N CYS A 16 4.03 -24.25 -15.89
CA CYS A 16 3.20 -25.39 -15.47
C CYS A 16 3.40 -26.59 -16.40
N SER A 17 3.96 -27.68 -15.85
CA SER A 17 4.20 -28.94 -16.58
C SER A 17 2.94 -29.61 -17.13
N PHE A 18 1.77 -29.30 -16.59
CA PHE A 18 0.49 -29.85 -17.04
C PHE A 18 -0.17 -29.04 -18.16
N LYS A 19 0.31 -27.81 -18.44
CA LYS A 19 -0.38 -26.91 -19.37
C LYS A 19 -0.41 -27.47 -20.79
N GLU A 20 0.76 -27.71 -21.37
CA GLU A 20 0.89 -28.21 -22.75
C GLU A 20 0.36 -29.64 -22.92
N PRO A 21 0.71 -30.64 -22.08
CA PRO A 21 0.27 -32.02 -22.28
C PRO A 21 -1.24 -32.23 -22.16
N HIS A 22 -1.94 -31.34 -21.45
CA HIS A 22 -3.39 -31.40 -21.29
C HIS A 22 -4.14 -30.33 -22.08
N HIS A 23 -3.48 -29.63 -23.01
CA HIS A 23 -4.08 -28.54 -23.79
C HIS A 23 -4.84 -27.51 -22.92
N CYS A 24 -4.27 -27.19 -21.75
CA CYS A 24 -4.89 -26.30 -20.78
C CYS A 24 -4.72 -24.85 -21.21
N GLY A 25 -5.82 -24.08 -21.23
CA GLY A 25 -5.80 -22.65 -21.56
C GLY A 25 -5.08 -21.76 -20.53
N GLY A 26 -4.76 -22.27 -19.33
CA GLY A 26 -4.15 -21.51 -18.23
C GLY A 26 -5.16 -20.94 -17.22
N CYS A 27 -4.71 -20.61 -16.02
CA CYS A 27 -5.59 -20.31 -14.88
C CYS A 27 -6.44 -19.05 -15.08
N ILE A 28 -5.84 -17.92 -15.47
CA ILE A 28 -6.58 -16.66 -15.67
C ILE A 28 -7.47 -16.75 -16.92
N ALA A 29 -6.94 -17.27 -18.03
CA ALA A 29 -7.68 -17.40 -19.28
C ALA A 29 -8.92 -18.30 -19.15
N THR A 30 -8.84 -19.37 -18.35
CA THR A 30 -9.98 -20.27 -18.09
C THR A 30 -10.87 -19.82 -16.93
N LYS A 31 -10.62 -18.65 -16.33
CA LYS A 31 -11.33 -18.14 -15.14
C LYS A 31 -11.35 -19.15 -13.99
N GLY A 32 -10.20 -19.80 -13.74
CA GLY A 32 -10.07 -20.76 -12.65
C GLY A 32 -10.59 -22.16 -12.96
N ARG A 33 -10.66 -22.52 -14.24
CA ARG A 33 -11.07 -23.85 -14.70
C ARG A 33 -9.94 -24.52 -15.51
N PRO A 34 -8.80 -24.86 -14.87
CA PRO A 34 -7.72 -25.61 -15.53
C PRO A 34 -8.18 -26.99 -16.01
N PHE A 35 -7.27 -27.77 -16.59
CA PHE A 35 -7.55 -29.08 -17.20
C PHE A 35 -8.35 -30.06 -16.31
N HIS A 36 -8.22 -29.97 -14.99
CA HIS A 36 -8.93 -30.82 -14.02
C HIS A 36 -10.26 -30.22 -13.52
N GLY A 37 -10.80 -29.22 -14.21
CA GLY A 37 -12.03 -28.53 -13.81
C GLY A 37 -11.78 -27.39 -12.84
N SER A 38 -12.73 -27.11 -11.95
CA SER A 38 -12.69 -25.88 -11.17
C SER A 38 -11.66 -25.91 -10.04
N CYS A 39 -10.86 -24.85 -9.92
CA CYS A 39 -9.90 -24.65 -8.84
C CYS A 39 -10.54 -23.86 -7.68
N GLU A 40 -10.49 -24.40 -6.46
CA GLU A 40 -11.02 -23.74 -5.26
C GLU A 40 -10.33 -22.42 -4.92
N VAL A 41 -9.01 -22.32 -5.14
CA VAL A 41 -8.23 -21.10 -4.89
C VAL A 41 -8.69 -19.98 -5.83
N ALA A 42 -8.89 -20.32 -7.11
CA ALA A 42 -9.38 -19.37 -8.10
C ALA A 42 -10.83 -18.93 -7.82
N GLN A 43 -11.72 -19.87 -7.44
CA GLN A 43 -13.08 -19.54 -7.02
C GLN A 43 -13.08 -18.62 -5.79
N CYS A 44 -12.21 -18.88 -4.82
CA CYS A 44 -12.06 -18.05 -3.63
C CYS A 44 -11.65 -16.62 -3.97
N ALA A 45 -10.63 -16.46 -4.83
CA ALA A 45 -10.18 -15.15 -5.31
C ALA A 45 -11.31 -14.41 -6.06
N ALA A 46 -11.97 -15.08 -7.00
CA ALA A 46 -13.07 -14.51 -7.78
C ALA A 46 -14.25 -14.07 -6.90
N LYS A 47 -14.66 -14.89 -5.93
CA LYS A 47 -15.75 -14.56 -4.97
C LYS A 47 -15.42 -13.34 -4.13
N ARG A 48 -14.14 -13.11 -3.83
CA ARG A 48 -13.64 -11.94 -3.07
C ARG A 48 -13.26 -10.76 -3.95
N GLY A 49 -13.49 -10.83 -5.27
CA GLY A 49 -13.12 -9.78 -6.21
C GLY A 49 -11.60 -9.53 -6.31
N LYS A 50 -10.78 -10.54 -6.02
CA LYS A 50 -9.32 -10.44 -6.07
C LYS A 50 -8.77 -10.95 -7.39
N ARG A 51 -7.75 -10.27 -7.94
CA ARG A 51 -7.10 -10.68 -9.19
C ARG A 51 -6.21 -11.90 -8.98
N PHE A 52 -5.55 -11.95 -7.82
CA PHE A 52 -4.79 -13.10 -7.34
C PHE A 52 -4.75 -13.08 -5.81
N CYS A 53 -4.30 -14.18 -5.19
CA CYS A 53 -4.36 -14.36 -3.75
C CYS A 53 -3.54 -13.35 -2.94
N GLY A 54 -2.46 -12.79 -3.51
CA GLY A 54 -1.65 -11.77 -2.82
C GLY A 54 -2.41 -10.48 -2.49
N GLU A 55 -3.52 -10.21 -3.16
CA GLU A 55 -4.40 -9.05 -2.89
C GLU A 55 -5.44 -9.30 -1.79
N CYS A 56 -5.47 -10.50 -1.22
CA CYS A 56 -6.39 -10.80 -0.14
C CYS A 56 -5.99 -10.05 1.13
N GLU A 57 -6.96 -9.45 1.82
CA GLU A 57 -6.78 -8.72 3.08
C GLU A 57 -6.28 -9.65 4.19
N SER A 58 -6.71 -10.91 4.16
CA SER A 58 -6.29 -11.96 5.09
C SER A 58 -5.10 -12.76 4.55
N PHE A 59 -4.30 -12.21 3.63
CA PHE A 59 -3.17 -12.94 3.05
C PHE A 59 -2.06 -13.20 4.09
N PRO A 60 -1.48 -14.42 4.15
CA PRO A 60 -1.94 -15.63 3.46
C PRO A 60 -3.20 -16.20 4.13
N CYS A 61 -4.27 -16.37 3.36
CA CYS A 61 -5.54 -16.85 3.92
C CYS A 61 -5.55 -18.37 4.07
N GLU A 62 -6.41 -18.88 4.95
CA GLU A 62 -6.52 -20.31 5.26
C GLU A 62 -6.65 -21.21 4.02
N VAL A 63 -7.44 -20.78 3.01
CA VAL A 63 -7.60 -21.55 1.76
C VAL A 63 -6.26 -21.71 1.05
N LEU A 64 -5.47 -20.64 0.92
CA LEU A 64 -4.17 -20.69 0.26
C LEU A 64 -3.18 -21.51 1.08
N VAL A 65 -3.15 -21.33 2.41
CA VAL A 65 -2.28 -22.09 3.31
C VAL A 65 -2.58 -23.58 3.22
N ARG A 66 -3.85 -23.97 3.33
CA ARG A 66 -4.28 -25.38 3.23
C ARG A 66 -3.88 -25.97 1.87
N TYR A 67 -4.15 -25.27 0.77
CA TYR A 67 -3.85 -25.78 -0.56
C TYR A 67 -2.33 -25.90 -0.82
N SER A 68 -1.54 -24.96 -0.31
CA SER A 68 -0.07 -24.98 -0.43
C SER A 68 0.56 -26.11 0.37
N ASN A 69 -0.10 -26.58 1.43
CA ASN A 69 0.37 -27.67 2.30
C ASN A 69 -0.39 -28.99 2.07
N ASP A 70 -1.15 -29.11 0.98
CA ASP A 70 -1.86 -30.35 0.66
C ASP A 70 -0.87 -31.50 0.40
N LYS A 71 -1.19 -32.71 0.84
CA LYS A 71 -0.25 -33.85 0.73
C LYS A 71 0.02 -34.30 -0.70
N VAL A 72 -0.88 -33.99 -1.63
CA VAL A 72 -0.83 -34.43 -3.04
C VAL A 72 -0.57 -33.25 -3.97
N HIS A 73 -1.19 -32.10 -3.70
CA HIS A 73 -1.17 -30.91 -4.55
C HIS A 73 -0.46 -29.70 -3.92
N GLY A 74 0.10 -29.88 -2.73
CA GLY A 74 0.92 -28.90 -2.04
C GLY A 74 2.23 -28.65 -2.77
N ASP A 75 2.83 -27.51 -2.44
CA ASP A 75 4.06 -27.00 -3.02
C ASP A 75 5.01 -26.44 -1.96
N ASP A 76 4.84 -26.90 -0.71
CA ASP A 76 5.63 -26.51 0.45
C ASP A 76 5.66 -24.98 0.67
N GLY A 77 4.57 -24.29 0.28
CA GLY A 77 4.41 -22.85 0.46
C GLY A 77 4.83 -21.99 -0.74
N ALA A 78 5.28 -22.58 -1.85
CA ALA A 78 5.73 -21.83 -3.04
C ALA A 78 4.68 -20.82 -3.56
N ARG A 79 3.38 -21.16 -3.52
CA ARG A 79 2.29 -20.21 -3.86
C ARG A 79 2.32 -18.95 -3.02
N ILE A 80 2.56 -19.08 -1.72
CA ILE A 80 2.59 -17.98 -0.76
C ILE A 80 3.79 -17.09 -1.04
N GLU A 81 4.98 -17.68 -1.19
CA GLU A 81 6.20 -16.92 -1.45
C GLU A 81 6.15 -16.22 -2.81
N ASN A 82 5.63 -16.88 -3.85
CA ASN A 82 5.45 -16.23 -5.15
C ASN A 82 4.43 -15.09 -5.07
N CYS A 83 3.31 -15.25 -4.36
CA CYS A 83 2.36 -14.16 -4.16
C CYS A 83 3.01 -12.94 -3.48
N LYS A 84 3.87 -13.15 -2.48
CA LYS A 84 4.64 -12.06 -1.85
C LYS A 84 5.55 -11.39 -2.87
N ALA A 85 6.36 -12.16 -3.58
CA ALA A 85 7.31 -11.64 -4.57
C ALA A 85 6.64 -10.84 -5.69
N ILE A 86 5.53 -11.36 -6.24
CA ILE A 86 4.70 -10.68 -7.24
C ILE A 86 4.19 -9.35 -6.66
N LYS A 87 3.64 -9.35 -5.44
CA LYS A 87 3.11 -8.15 -4.81
C LYS A 87 4.20 -7.12 -4.55
N THR A 88 5.37 -7.51 -4.05
CA THR A 88 6.52 -6.63 -3.87
C THR A 88 6.96 -6.00 -5.20
N ALA A 89 7.03 -6.79 -6.27
CA ALA A 89 7.37 -6.29 -7.59
C ALA A 89 6.32 -5.31 -8.13
N MET A 90 5.03 -5.61 -7.97
CA MET A 90 3.93 -4.72 -8.35
C MET A 90 3.97 -3.40 -7.58
N VAL A 91 4.20 -3.43 -6.26
CA VAL A 91 4.31 -2.22 -5.44
C VAL A 91 5.52 -1.38 -5.87
N LYS A 92 6.67 -2.01 -6.10
CA LYS A 92 7.88 -1.33 -6.57
C LYS A 92 7.64 -0.66 -7.91
N GLU A 93 7.04 -1.36 -8.86
CA GLU A 93 6.73 -0.81 -10.18
C GLU A 93 5.69 0.31 -10.09
N ALA A 94 4.64 0.12 -9.28
CA ALA A 94 3.61 1.14 -9.09
C ALA A 94 4.13 2.43 -8.44
N ARG A 95 5.23 2.36 -7.69
CA ARG A 95 5.90 3.52 -7.06
C ARG A 95 6.98 4.13 -7.94
N LYS A 96 7.30 3.54 -9.08
CA LYS A 96 8.36 4.02 -9.96
C LYS A 96 8.06 5.45 -10.41
N ASP A 97 9.05 6.33 -10.25
CA ASP A 97 8.96 7.75 -10.59
C ASP A 97 7.85 8.53 -9.85
N LEU A 98 7.30 7.98 -8.77
CA LEU A 98 6.32 8.65 -7.93
C LEU A 98 6.95 9.27 -6.70
N GLN A 99 6.41 10.41 -6.31
CA GLN A 99 6.68 11.01 -5.03
C GLN A 99 6.17 10.11 -3.89
N PRO A 100 7.01 9.73 -2.90
CA PRO A 100 6.64 8.80 -1.84
C PRO A 100 5.78 9.46 -0.74
N ILE A 101 5.49 10.75 -0.85
CA ILE A 101 4.65 11.49 0.11
C ILE A 101 3.22 11.49 -0.41
N GLY A 102 2.30 10.92 0.38
CA GLY A 102 0.88 10.91 0.04
C GLY A 102 0.24 12.30 0.13
N TYR A 103 -0.95 12.44 -0.44
CA TYR A 103 -1.74 13.68 -0.40
C TYR A 103 -1.95 14.22 1.02
N CYS A 104 -2.01 13.33 2.02
CA CYS A 104 -2.20 13.68 3.42
C CYS A 104 -0.91 14.13 4.14
N GLY A 105 0.26 14.05 3.51
CA GLY A 105 1.57 14.36 4.12
C GLY A 105 2.33 13.14 4.66
N HIS A 106 1.70 11.97 4.74
CA HIS A 106 2.34 10.76 5.25
C HIS A 106 3.28 10.13 4.21
N HIS A 107 4.47 9.70 4.63
CA HIS A 107 5.47 9.08 3.75
C HIS A 107 5.20 7.58 3.58
N CYS A 108 4.90 7.16 2.35
CA CYS A 108 4.44 5.81 2.00
C CYS A 108 5.47 4.71 2.25
N ASP A 109 6.75 5.03 2.36
CA ASP A 109 7.80 4.04 2.70
C ASP A 109 7.76 3.60 4.17
N TYR A 110 7.10 4.37 5.04
CA TYR A 110 6.99 4.05 6.47
C TYR A 110 5.55 3.78 6.91
N CYS A 111 4.61 3.73 5.97
CA CYS A 111 3.26 3.26 6.23
C CYS A 111 3.29 1.76 6.55
N PHE A 112 2.45 1.30 7.47
CA PHE A 112 2.30 -0.13 7.78
C PHE A 112 1.84 -0.98 6.58
N LEU A 113 1.24 -0.34 5.57
CA LEU A 113 0.88 -0.95 4.28
C LEU A 113 1.96 -0.72 3.21
N GLY A 114 3.09 -0.12 3.54
CA GLY A 114 4.11 0.32 2.58
C GLY A 114 4.66 -0.81 1.71
N GLU A 115 4.82 -1.99 2.30
CA GLU A 115 5.19 -3.23 1.60
C GLU A 115 4.14 -3.69 0.58
N TRP A 116 2.88 -3.30 0.78
CA TRP A 116 1.71 -3.88 0.13
C TRP A 116 0.91 -2.91 -0.76
N CYS A 117 1.23 -1.62 -0.71
CA CYS A 117 0.47 -0.55 -1.33
C CYS A 117 1.41 0.33 -2.16
N GLY A 118 1.05 0.62 -3.41
CA GLY A 118 1.77 1.58 -4.26
C GLY A 118 1.63 3.05 -3.81
N GLY A 119 0.76 3.33 -2.84
CA GLY A 119 0.47 4.66 -2.34
C GLY A 119 -0.65 5.37 -3.11
N CYS A 120 -1.20 6.42 -2.52
CA CYS A 120 -2.36 7.13 -3.07
C CYS A 120 -2.10 7.91 -4.37
N ARG A 121 -0.83 8.10 -4.73
CA ARG A 121 -0.40 8.68 -6.02
C ARG A 121 -0.21 7.64 -7.13
N SER A 122 -0.26 6.35 -6.80
CA SER A 122 -0.06 5.26 -7.76
C SER A 122 -1.35 4.71 -8.35
N GLU A 123 -1.22 3.97 -9.45
CA GLU A 123 -2.31 3.16 -10.02
C GLU A 123 -2.59 1.88 -9.22
N TYR A 124 -1.75 1.54 -8.24
CA TYR A 124 -1.89 0.37 -7.37
C TYR A 124 -2.06 0.78 -5.90
N ASN A 125 -3.13 1.51 -5.62
CA ASN A 125 -3.47 1.99 -4.30
C ASN A 125 -4.27 0.94 -3.50
N CYS A 126 -3.66 0.38 -2.46
CA CYS A 126 -4.30 -0.54 -1.51
C CYS A 126 -4.53 0.11 -0.12
N CYS A 127 -4.64 1.44 -0.06
CA CYS A 127 -4.84 2.17 1.19
C CYS A 127 -6.12 1.74 1.90
N SER A 128 -6.00 1.26 3.14
CA SER A 128 -7.13 0.83 3.99
C SER A 128 -8.16 1.94 4.24
N TYR A 129 -7.73 3.20 4.22
CA TYR A 129 -8.65 4.32 4.40
C TYR A 129 -9.45 4.62 3.12
N ALA A 130 -8.82 4.52 1.95
CA ALA A 130 -9.50 4.73 0.68
C ALA A 130 -10.58 3.67 0.41
N THR A 131 -10.38 2.44 0.92
CA THR A 131 -11.37 1.35 0.82
C THR A 131 -12.63 1.56 1.66
N LEU A 132 -12.65 2.56 2.56
CA LEU A 132 -13.86 2.91 3.32
C LEU A 132 -14.89 3.68 2.49
N PHE A 133 -14.53 4.10 1.27
CA PHE A 133 -15.36 4.92 0.40
C PHE A 133 -15.67 4.16 -0.90
N GLU A 134 -16.91 4.24 -1.38
CA GLU A 134 -17.35 3.58 -2.62
C GLU A 134 -16.52 3.98 -3.85
N SER A 135 -16.00 5.22 -3.86
CA SER A 135 -15.14 5.74 -4.92
C SER A 135 -13.75 5.10 -4.95
N GLY A 136 -13.37 4.34 -3.92
CA GLY A 136 -11.99 3.87 -3.72
C GLY A 136 -10.98 5.00 -3.54
N SER A 137 -11.44 6.21 -3.17
CA SER A 137 -10.61 7.40 -3.01
C SER A 137 -10.85 8.05 -1.66
N CYS A 138 -9.77 8.43 -0.97
CA CYS A 138 -9.90 9.08 0.33
C CYS A 138 -10.30 10.57 0.19
N PRO A 139 -10.99 11.15 1.19
CA PRO A 139 -11.44 12.54 1.13
C PRO A 139 -10.34 13.58 0.91
N ASN A 140 -9.11 13.32 1.36
CA ASN A 140 -7.95 14.20 1.13
C ASN A 140 -7.56 14.23 -0.35
N VAL A 141 -7.55 13.07 -1.03
CA VAL A 141 -7.24 12.96 -2.46
C VAL A 141 -8.32 13.64 -3.29
N SER A 142 -9.60 13.31 -3.05
CA SER A 142 -10.71 13.91 -3.80
C SER A 142 -10.73 15.43 -3.67
N CYS A 143 -10.61 15.94 -2.43
CA CYS A 143 -10.60 17.38 -2.16
C CYS A 143 -9.43 18.11 -2.86
N ALA A 144 -8.22 17.53 -2.82
CA ALA A 144 -7.06 18.13 -3.46
C ALA A 144 -7.25 18.19 -4.99
N LYS A 145 -7.71 17.11 -5.61
CA LYS A 145 -7.99 17.04 -7.06
C LYS A 145 -9.08 18.04 -7.48
N GLU A 146 -10.19 18.10 -6.76
CA GLU A 146 -11.28 19.05 -7.02
C GLU A 146 -10.82 20.52 -6.95
N ARG A 147 -9.86 20.81 -6.09
CA ARG A 147 -9.30 22.16 -5.90
C ARG A 147 -8.08 22.46 -6.76
N GLY A 148 -7.63 21.52 -7.60
CA GLY A 148 -6.40 21.66 -8.39
C GLY A 148 -5.13 21.80 -7.54
N LEU A 149 -5.13 21.22 -6.34
CA LEU A 149 -3.98 21.20 -5.43
C LEU A 149 -3.18 19.91 -5.64
N ASP A 150 -1.86 20.00 -5.63
CA ASP A 150 -1.01 18.79 -5.68
C ASP A 150 -1.24 17.89 -4.45
N ALA A 151 -1.41 18.48 -3.27
CA ALA A 151 -1.69 17.76 -2.02
C ALA A 151 -2.31 18.67 -0.96
N CYS A 152 -2.68 18.09 0.19
CA CYS A 152 -3.20 18.88 1.32
C CYS A 152 -2.21 19.93 1.83
N TYR A 153 -0.91 19.67 1.74
CA TYR A 153 0.13 20.65 2.13
C TYR A 153 0.32 21.81 1.15
N ALA A 154 -0.37 21.80 -0.01
CA ALA A 154 -0.50 22.99 -0.85
C ALA A 154 -1.70 23.88 -0.45
N CYS A 155 -2.56 23.42 0.48
CA CYS A 155 -3.74 24.15 0.92
C CYS A 155 -3.39 25.28 1.90
N ARG A 156 -3.85 26.50 1.64
CA ARG A 156 -3.69 27.65 2.56
C ARG A 156 -4.44 27.48 3.88
N ASP A 157 -5.54 26.73 3.84
CA ASP A 157 -6.39 26.48 5.01
C ASP A 157 -5.92 25.25 5.80
N LEU A 158 -4.72 24.70 5.50
CA LEU A 158 -4.29 23.44 6.08
C LEU A 158 -4.33 23.48 7.61
N ALA A 159 -3.87 24.54 8.27
CA ALA A 159 -3.80 24.61 9.74
C ALA A 159 -5.12 24.23 10.46
N SER A 160 -6.26 24.71 9.97
CA SER A 160 -7.57 24.47 10.58
C SER A 160 -8.38 23.35 9.91
N CYS A 161 -7.94 22.82 8.77
CA CYS A 161 -8.70 21.87 7.97
C CYS A 161 -8.89 20.50 8.64
N PRO A 162 -10.12 20.02 8.89
CA PRO A 162 -10.39 18.71 9.47
C PRO A 162 -10.65 17.62 8.41
N LYS A 163 -10.47 17.92 7.11
CA LYS A 163 -10.92 17.03 6.03
C LYS A 163 -10.21 15.67 6.07
N GLY A 164 -11.00 14.60 6.00
CA GLY A 164 -10.53 13.23 5.83
C GLY A 164 -9.67 12.76 7.00
N TYR A 165 -8.42 12.39 6.70
CA TYR A 165 -7.46 11.88 7.70
C TYR A 165 -7.14 12.87 8.84
N TYR A 166 -7.58 14.12 8.75
CA TYR A 166 -7.34 15.16 9.74
C TYR A 166 -8.50 15.34 10.74
N GLU A 167 -9.54 14.52 10.64
CA GLU A 167 -10.72 14.63 11.49
C GLU A 167 -10.43 14.15 12.92
N ARG A 168 -10.69 15.02 13.91
CA ARG A 168 -10.30 14.81 15.32
C ARG A 168 -10.99 13.65 16.02
N GLU A 169 -12.20 13.28 15.60
CA GLU A 169 -12.98 12.22 16.26
C GLU A 169 -12.54 10.81 15.84
N ASN A 170 -11.79 10.69 14.73
CA ASN A 170 -11.45 9.41 14.11
C ASN A 170 -9.94 9.09 14.05
N SER A 171 -9.05 10.02 14.44
CA SER A 171 -7.60 9.81 14.32
C SER A 171 -6.88 9.89 15.66
N ASN A 172 -6.47 8.74 16.20
CA ASN A 172 -5.31 8.68 17.11
C ASN A 172 -3.98 8.90 16.35
N GLU A 173 -4.05 9.45 15.12
CA GLU A 173 -2.99 9.45 14.14
C GLU A 173 -2.69 10.90 13.70
N TYR A 174 -1.99 11.60 14.59
CA TYR A 174 -1.66 13.03 14.46
C TYR A 174 -0.59 13.30 13.39
N ILE A 175 0.11 12.25 12.99
CA ILE A 175 1.32 12.33 12.16
C ILE A 175 1.04 12.87 10.77
N ALA A 176 -0.02 12.41 10.11
CA ALA A 176 -0.33 12.87 8.76
C ALA A 176 -0.55 14.39 8.76
N LYS A 177 -1.23 14.93 9.77
CA LYS A 177 -1.43 16.37 9.90
C LYS A 177 -0.14 17.11 10.21
N ALA A 178 0.65 16.60 11.16
CA ALA A 178 1.92 17.22 11.56
C ALA A 178 2.91 17.27 10.39
N THR A 179 3.06 16.17 9.66
CA THR A 179 3.91 16.07 8.47
C THR A 179 3.42 16.97 7.34
N ALA A 180 2.11 17.05 7.09
CA ALA A 180 1.56 18.00 6.13
C ALA A 180 1.86 19.46 6.50
N LEU A 181 1.75 19.82 7.78
CA LEU A 181 2.08 21.18 8.25
C LEU A 181 3.57 21.47 8.12
N PHE A 182 4.42 20.49 8.41
CA PHE A 182 5.86 20.59 8.17
C PHE A 182 6.16 20.86 6.70
N ILE A 183 5.60 20.03 5.79
CA ILE A 183 5.82 20.17 4.34
C ILE A 183 5.27 21.51 3.84
N HIS A 184 4.13 21.97 4.35
CA HIS A 184 3.57 23.27 4.00
C HIS A 184 4.52 24.43 4.35
N LYS A 185 5.24 24.32 5.47
CA LYS A 185 6.14 25.35 5.97
C LYS A 185 7.55 25.28 5.37
N HIS A 186 8.08 24.07 5.20
CA HIS A 186 9.50 23.84 4.88
C HIS A 186 9.73 23.19 3.51
N GLY A 187 8.70 22.60 2.92
CA GLY A 187 8.80 21.84 1.67
C GLY A 187 9.07 20.35 1.86
N GLU A 188 9.01 19.62 0.76
CA GLU A 188 9.08 18.16 0.73
C GLU A 188 10.51 17.62 0.95
N ALA A 189 11.52 18.25 0.35
CA ALA A 189 12.90 17.82 0.52
C ALA A 189 13.40 17.96 1.98
N PRO A 190 13.14 19.07 2.69
CA PRO A 190 13.46 19.16 4.11
C PRO A 190 12.67 18.16 4.97
N TYR A 191 11.43 17.82 4.57
CA TYR A 191 10.64 16.81 5.27
C TYR A 191 11.30 15.44 5.18
N THR A 192 11.65 15.00 3.96
CA THR A 192 12.31 13.71 3.75
C THR A 192 13.64 13.65 4.51
N ALA A 193 14.44 14.71 4.48
CA ALA A 193 15.72 14.77 5.20
C ALA A 193 15.53 14.71 6.73
N ALA A 194 14.61 15.50 7.28
CA ALA A 194 14.33 15.52 8.72
C ALA A 194 13.79 14.16 9.22
N LEU A 195 12.91 13.53 8.44
CA LEU A 195 12.37 12.21 8.77
C LEU A 195 13.46 11.12 8.73
N GLN A 196 14.33 11.14 7.71
CA GLN A 196 15.46 10.22 7.63
C GLN A 196 16.42 10.40 8.81
N HIS A 197 16.73 11.65 9.18
CA HIS A 197 17.54 11.97 10.35
C HIS A 197 16.91 11.45 11.64
N ALA A 198 15.61 11.71 11.86
CA ALA A 198 14.87 11.21 13.02
C ALA A 198 14.97 9.68 13.17
N ILE A 199 14.77 8.95 12.08
CA ILE A 199 14.86 7.49 12.06
C ILE A 199 16.30 7.02 12.30
N ALA A 200 17.29 7.66 11.68
CA ALA A 200 18.70 7.37 11.90
C ALA A 200 19.15 7.62 13.35
N SER A 201 18.51 8.58 14.05
CA SER A 201 18.71 8.84 15.48
C SER A 201 17.99 7.84 16.40
N GLY A 202 17.29 6.85 15.84
CA GLY A 202 16.67 5.75 16.59
C GLY A 202 15.17 5.91 16.87
N LEU A 203 14.50 6.93 16.32
CA LEU A 203 13.05 7.05 16.45
C LEU A 203 12.34 6.04 15.55
N ASN A 204 11.32 5.39 16.12
CA ASN A 204 10.42 4.51 15.40
C ASN A 204 9.27 5.33 14.80
N TYR A 205 9.36 5.63 13.51
CA TYR A 205 8.23 6.19 12.77
C TYR A 205 7.31 5.06 12.28
N PRO A 206 5.97 5.19 12.37
CA PRO A 206 5.22 6.34 12.91
C PRO A 206 5.12 6.38 14.45
N ARG A 207 5.33 5.27 15.14
CA ARG A 207 4.93 5.07 16.55
C ARG A 207 5.37 6.15 17.54
N ASP A 208 6.60 6.63 17.47
CA ASP A 208 7.14 7.63 18.40
C ASP A 208 6.58 9.03 18.14
N PHE A 209 6.19 9.34 16.91
CA PHE A 209 5.50 10.59 16.61
C PHE A 209 4.04 10.56 17.10
N ASP A 210 3.34 9.43 16.99
CA ASP A 210 1.98 9.30 17.55
C ASP A 210 1.98 9.44 19.08
N ARG A 211 3.02 8.93 19.74
CA ARG A 211 3.22 9.03 21.19
C ARG A 211 3.36 10.46 21.71
N THR A 212 3.63 11.43 20.84
CA THR A 212 3.66 12.86 21.23
C THR A 212 2.27 13.39 21.62
N GLY A 213 1.20 12.70 21.22
CA GLY A 213 -0.17 12.95 21.69
C GLY A 213 -0.87 14.16 21.09
N SER A 214 -0.23 14.91 20.19
CA SER A 214 -0.87 15.99 19.44
C SER A 214 -0.17 16.30 18.13
N VAL A 215 -0.87 17.02 17.24
CA VAL A 215 -0.31 17.50 15.97
C VAL A 215 0.85 18.47 16.22
N GLU A 216 0.70 19.36 17.20
CA GLU A 216 1.70 20.37 17.55
C GLU A 216 2.99 19.71 18.06
N SER A 217 2.87 18.72 18.96
CA SER A 217 4.02 18.04 19.53
C SER A 217 4.75 17.18 18.50
N ALA A 218 4.02 16.49 17.62
CA ALA A 218 4.61 15.73 16.51
C ALA A 218 5.33 16.65 15.50
N LEU A 219 4.77 17.83 15.23
CA LEU A 219 5.39 18.83 14.36
C LEU A 219 6.69 19.36 14.98
N VAL A 220 6.67 19.75 16.27
CA VAL A 220 7.86 20.23 16.99
C VAL A 220 8.96 19.15 17.02
N LEU A 221 8.59 17.88 17.25
CA LEU A 221 9.55 16.78 17.21
C LEU A 221 10.18 16.64 15.82
N LEU A 222 9.40 16.76 14.75
CA LEU A 222 9.94 16.67 13.39
C LEU A 222 10.86 17.87 13.07
N GLU A 223 10.46 19.07 13.48
CA GLU A 223 11.24 20.29 13.32
C GLU A 223 12.57 20.26 14.09
N SER A 224 12.70 19.48 15.18
CA SER A 224 13.97 19.32 15.88
C SER A 224 15.04 18.59 15.05
N PHE A 225 14.65 17.91 13.98
CA PHE A 225 15.55 17.24 13.05
C PHE A 225 15.84 18.04 11.76
N LEU A 226 15.32 19.27 11.64
CA LEU A 226 15.71 20.16 10.55
C LEU A 226 17.21 20.48 10.64
N GLU A 227 17.94 20.21 9.56
CA GLU A 227 19.29 20.75 9.41
C GLU A 227 19.18 22.27 9.22
N ILE A 228 19.46 23.03 10.27
CA ILE A 228 19.67 24.47 10.15
C ILE A 228 20.99 24.66 9.41
N GLY A 229 20.91 25.12 8.17
CA GLY A 229 22.01 25.11 7.20
C GLY A 229 23.37 25.46 7.79
N ARG A 230 24.37 24.60 7.50
CA ARG A 230 25.71 25.12 7.22
C ARG A 230 25.60 25.82 5.87
N GLY A 231 25.51 27.16 5.92
CA GLY A 231 25.69 28.00 4.74
C GLY A 231 27.06 27.84 4.11
#